data_AF-V8N0R2-F1
#
_entry.id   AF-V8N0R2-F1
#
_cell.length_a   1.000
_cell.length_b   1.000
_cell.length_c   1.000
_cell.angle_alpha   90.00
_cell.angle_beta   90.00
_cell.angle_gamma   90.00
#
_symmetry.space_group_name_H-M   'P 1'
#
loop_
_entity.id
_entity.type
_entity.pdbx_description
1 polymer ?
#
loop_
_entity_poly.entity_id
_entity_poly.type
_entity_poly.pdbx_seq_one_letter_code
_entity_poly.pdbx_strand_id
1 'polypeptide(L)'
;MNDNIPELSVNSLSVPLPEDSPPGTVVAIISASDRDSGNNGQISCFLWPIGVPFQLKSTFKNYYSLIVGAILDREQVNEYGMVLTVEDQGVPPLSSSLTLLVPISDINDNAPAFPQPPSYTVFVVKENNNPP
;
A
#
# COMPACT_ATOMS: atom_id res chain seq x y z
N MET A 1 -5.43 -7.38 29.02
CA MET A 1 -5.09 -5.95 29.22
C MET A 1 -4.96 -5.35 27.82
N ASN A 2 -4.71 -4.04 27.67
CA ASN A 2 -4.41 -3.48 26.35
C ASN A 2 -2.90 -3.28 26.28
N ASP A 3 -2.21 -4.26 25.71
CA ASP A 3 -0.75 -4.33 25.72
C ASP A 3 -0.16 -4.63 24.34
N ASN A 4 -0.99 -4.81 23.33
CA ASN A 4 -0.58 -4.92 21.94
C ASN A 4 -0.98 -3.64 21.19
N ILE A 5 -0.08 -3.16 20.34
CA ILE A 5 -0.37 -2.04 19.44
C ILE A 5 -0.90 -2.66 18.14
N PRO A 6 -1.94 -2.09 17.52
CA PRO A 6 -2.43 -2.56 16.23
C PRO A 6 -1.32 -2.56 15.15
N GLU A 7 -1.16 -3.69 14.47
CA GLU A 7 -0.20 -3.85 13.37
C GLU A 7 -0.88 -3.59 12.03
N LEU A 8 -0.24 -2.79 11.17
CA LEU A 8 -0.65 -2.50 9.79
C LEU A 8 0.28 -3.22 8.81
N SER A 9 -0.28 -3.88 7.79
CA SER A 9 0.48 -4.52 6.72
C SER A 9 -0.09 -4.15 5.36
N VAL A 10 0.79 -3.72 4.44
CA VAL A 10 0.43 -3.52 3.02
C VAL A 10 0.57 -4.85 2.31
N ASN A 11 -0.54 -5.42 1.88
CA ASN A 11 -0.59 -6.71 1.19
C ASN A 11 -0.43 -6.55 -0.31
N SER A 12 -0.88 -5.42 -0.86
CA SER A 12 -0.62 -5.03 -2.25
C SER A 12 -0.66 -3.51 -2.39
N LEU A 13 0.13 -3.01 -3.33
CA LEU A 13 0.17 -1.60 -3.73
C LEU A 13 0.41 -1.53 -5.23
N SER A 14 -0.50 -0.88 -5.96
CA SER A 14 -0.44 -0.69 -7.40
C SER A 14 -0.08 0.75 -7.70
N VAL A 15 1.22 1.00 -7.88
CA VAL A 15 1.78 2.32 -8.22
C VAL A 15 2.86 2.16 -9.30
N PRO A 16 3.05 3.17 -10.18
CA PRO A 16 2.25 4.39 -10.28
C PRO A 16 0.82 4.11 -10.78
N LEU A 17 -0.12 4.96 -10.36
CA LEU A 17 -1.53 4.81 -10.67
C LEU A 17 -1.85 5.62 -11.95
N PRO A 18 -2.41 4.99 -13.00
CA PRO A 18 -2.84 5.70 -14.21
C PRO A 18 -3.92 6.74 -13.90
N GLU A 19 -3.81 7.95 -14.46
CA GLU A 19 -4.82 9.00 -14.23
C GLU A 19 -6.22 8.66 -14.79
N ASP A 20 -6.29 7.81 -15.81
CA ASP A 20 -7.54 7.32 -16.41
C ASP A 20 -8.20 6.19 -15.58
N SER A 21 -7.60 5.82 -14.43
CA SER A 21 -8.12 4.78 -13.56
C SER A 21 -9.57 5.09 -13.16
N PRO A 22 -10.54 4.23 -13.50
CA PRO A 22 -11.93 4.51 -13.20
C PRO A 22 -12.19 4.44 -11.68
N PRO A 23 -13.17 5.19 -11.15
CA PRO A 23 -13.61 5.04 -9.77
C PRO A 23 -13.98 3.58 -9.46
N GLY A 24 -13.49 3.08 -8.33
CA GLY A 24 -13.57 1.68 -7.92
C GLY A 24 -12.30 0.87 -8.16
N THR A 25 -11.32 1.39 -8.92
CA THR A 25 -10.02 0.74 -9.10
C THR A 25 -9.31 0.55 -7.76
N VAL A 26 -8.81 -0.65 -7.50
CA VAL A 26 -8.08 -0.98 -6.26
C VAL A 26 -6.63 -0.52 -6.38
N VAL A 27 -6.23 0.39 -5.51
CA VAL A 27 -4.87 0.96 -5.43
C VAL A 27 -4.02 0.16 -4.45
N ALA A 28 -4.57 -0.18 -3.29
CA ALA A 28 -3.86 -0.93 -2.27
C ALA A 28 -4.80 -1.85 -1.48
N ILE A 29 -4.27 -2.98 -1.03
CA ILE A 29 -4.92 -3.84 -0.04
C ILE A 29 -4.08 -3.77 1.24
N ILE A 30 -4.70 -3.33 2.32
CA ILE A 30 -4.10 -3.22 3.63
C ILE A 30 -4.81 -4.18 4.59
N SER A 31 -4.08 -4.85 5.46
CA SER A 31 -4.67 -5.54 6.62
C SER A 31 -4.22 -4.88 7.90
N ALA A 32 -5.11 -4.86 8.88
CA ALA A 32 -4.80 -4.43 10.22
C ALA A 32 -5.19 -5.50 11.24
N SER A 33 -4.39 -5.67 12.29
CA SER A 33 -4.67 -6.67 13.33
C SER A 33 -4.12 -6.25 14.67
N ASP A 34 -4.89 -6.49 15.72
CA ASP A 34 -4.44 -6.38 17.09
C ASP A 34 -4.49 -7.76 17.76
N ARG A 35 -3.50 -8.08 18.59
CA ARG A 35 -3.36 -9.38 19.25
C ARG A 35 -4.09 -9.47 20.59
N ASP A 36 -4.69 -8.37 21.05
CA ASP A 36 -5.49 -8.34 22.26
C ASP A 36 -6.88 -8.97 22.07
N SER A 37 -7.49 -9.38 23.18
CA SER A 37 -8.78 -10.06 23.20
C SER A 37 -9.93 -9.11 23.51
N GLY A 38 -11.12 -9.40 22.96
CA GLY A 38 -12.33 -8.62 23.22
C GLY A 38 -12.28 -7.23 22.55
N ASN A 39 -12.72 -6.19 23.25
CA ASN A 39 -12.71 -4.82 22.72
C ASN A 39 -11.30 -4.29 22.43
N ASN A 40 -10.30 -4.71 23.21
CA ASN A 40 -8.91 -4.30 23.00
C ASN A 40 -8.37 -4.77 21.63
N GLY A 41 -8.89 -5.87 21.09
CA GLY A 41 -8.55 -6.35 19.75
C GLY A 41 -9.36 -5.70 18.61
N GLN A 42 -10.36 -4.87 18.94
CA GLN A 42 -11.18 -4.20 17.93
C GLN A 42 -10.50 -2.92 17.46
N ILE A 43 -10.42 -2.76 16.15
CA ILE A 43 -9.69 -1.66 15.53
C ILE A 43 -10.61 -0.77 14.68
N SER A 44 -10.30 0.52 14.68
CA SER A 44 -10.90 1.54 13.81
C SER A 44 -9.85 2.08 12.85
N CYS A 45 -10.21 2.28 11.59
CA CYS A 45 -9.31 2.80 10.56
C CYS A 45 -9.73 4.19 10.09
N PHE A 46 -8.75 5.06 9.91
CA PHE A 46 -8.94 6.44 9.47
C PHE A 46 -7.94 6.78 8.36
N LEU A 47 -8.43 7.37 7.26
CA LEU A 47 -7.61 7.81 6.14
C LEU A 47 -7.52 9.34 6.13
N TRP A 48 -6.29 9.85 6.01
CA TRP A 48 -5.99 11.29 5.93
C TRP A 48 -5.12 11.62 4.71
N PRO A 49 -5.23 12.82 4.13
CA PRO A 49 -6.20 13.86 4.46
C PRO A 49 -7.62 13.51 3.97
N ILE A 50 -8.64 14.09 4.62
CA ILE A 50 -10.03 13.96 4.17
C ILE A 50 -10.19 14.73 2.85
N GLY A 51 -10.99 14.18 1.93
CA GLY A 51 -11.31 14.84 0.66
C GLY A 51 -10.35 14.53 -0.48
N VAL A 52 -9.40 13.62 -0.29
CA VAL A 52 -8.63 13.03 -1.40
C VAL A 52 -9.55 12.21 -2.32
N PRO A 53 -9.21 12.03 -3.61
CA PRO A 53 -9.99 11.23 -4.55
C PRO A 53 -9.84 9.72 -4.31
N PHE A 54 -9.61 9.30 -3.07
CA PHE A 54 -9.47 7.91 -2.65
C PHE A 54 -10.43 7.60 -1.52
N GLN A 55 -10.89 6.36 -1.47
CA GLN A 55 -11.80 5.86 -0.45
C GLN A 55 -11.25 4.57 0.13
N LEU A 56 -11.35 4.44 1.45
CA LEU A 56 -11.03 3.21 2.14
C LEU A 56 -12.31 2.36 2.30
N LYS A 57 -12.33 1.17 1.71
CA LYS A 57 -13.42 0.20 1.88
C LYS A 57 -13.00 -0.93 2.78
N SER A 58 -13.66 -1.04 3.93
CA SER A 58 -13.55 -2.24 4.77
C SER A 58 -14.15 -3.44 4.05
N THR A 59 -13.39 -4.52 3.96
CA THR A 59 -13.80 -5.79 3.36
C THR A 59 -14.09 -6.79 4.48
N PHE A 60 -13.29 -7.84 4.63
CA PHE A 60 -13.49 -8.92 5.59
C PHE A 60 -12.37 -8.91 6.63
N LYS A 61 -12.65 -9.24 7.90
CA LYS A 61 -11.65 -9.44 8.97
C LYS A 61 -10.52 -8.40 8.97
N ASN A 62 -10.85 -7.10 9.04
CA ASN A 62 -9.87 -6.01 9.09
C ASN A 62 -8.95 -5.89 7.86
N TYR A 63 -9.41 -6.36 6.70
CA TYR A 63 -8.84 -6.02 5.42
C TYR A 63 -9.53 -4.78 4.85
N TYR A 64 -8.73 -3.86 4.32
CA TYR A 64 -9.16 -2.59 3.77
C TYR A 64 -8.63 -2.46 2.34
N SER A 65 -9.53 -2.14 1.42
CA SER A 65 -9.18 -1.82 0.04
C SER A 65 -9.17 -0.31 -0.12
N LEU A 66 -8.02 0.27 -0.43
CA LEU A 66 -7.93 1.65 -0.88
C LEU A 66 -8.31 1.67 -2.37
N ILE A 67 -9.37 2.39 -2.70
CA ILE A 67 -9.88 2.49 -4.07
C ILE A 67 -9.89 3.93 -4.56
N VAL A 68 -9.85 4.10 -5.88
CA VAL A 68 -10.13 5.39 -6.53
C VAL A 68 -11.60 5.76 -6.29
N GLY A 69 -11.84 6.93 -5.73
CA GLY A 69 -13.18 7.45 -5.41
C GLY A 69 -13.69 8.52 -6.37
N ALA A 70 -12.77 9.21 -7.06
CA ALA A 70 -13.08 10.27 -8.03
C ALA A 70 -12.06 10.25 -9.17
N ILE A 71 -12.35 11.01 -10.22
CA ILE A 71 -11.46 11.15 -11.39
C ILE A 71 -10.12 11.74 -10.92
N LEU A 72 -9.03 11.20 -11.44
CA LEU A 72 -7.68 11.67 -11.21
C LEU A 72 -7.27 12.56 -12.38
N ASP A 73 -6.47 13.58 -12.08
CA ASP A 73 -5.92 14.50 -13.06
C ASP A 73 -4.46 14.71 -12.67
N ARG A 74 -3.55 14.20 -13.51
CA ARG A 74 -2.11 14.28 -13.25
C ARG A 74 -1.62 15.72 -13.32
N GLU A 75 -2.17 16.55 -14.19
CA GLU A 75 -1.83 17.97 -14.30
C GLU A 75 -2.20 18.74 -13.04
N GLN A 76 -3.28 18.33 -12.36
CA GLN A 76 -3.70 18.93 -11.11
C GLN A 76 -2.87 18.42 -9.92
N VAL A 77 -2.69 17.10 -9.79
CA VAL A 77 -1.93 16.47 -8.70
C VAL A 77 -1.18 15.25 -9.22
N ASN A 78 0.14 15.31 -9.17
CA ASN A 78 1.03 14.26 -9.67
C ASN A 78 1.35 13.15 -8.66
N GLU A 79 1.09 13.37 -7.37
CA GLU A 79 1.31 12.40 -6.30
C GLU A 79 0.37 12.67 -5.12
N TYR A 80 -0.22 11.60 -4.57
CA TYR A 80 -1.03 11.68 -3.36
C TYR A 80 -0.30 11.02 -2.19
N GLY A 81 0.01 11.82 -1.18
CA GLY A 81 0.47 11.35 0.13
C GLY A 81 -0.70 11.17 1.08
N MET A 82 -0.96 9.93 1.50
CA MET A 82 -2.03 9.59 2.43
C MET A 82 -1.46 8.91 3.68
N VAL A 83 -2.12 9.10 4.81
CA VAL A 83 -1.79 8.43 6.07
C VAL A 83 -3.00 7.62 6.51
N LEU A 84 -2.82 6.31 6.60
CA LEU A 84 -3.79 5.40 7.19
C LEU A 84 -3.43 5.19 8.65
N THR A 85 -4.36 5.45 9.57
CA THR A 85 -4.18 5.24 11.00
C THR A 85 -5.17 4.20 11.49
N VAL A 86 -4.67 3.23 12.26
CA VAL A 86 -5.46 2.28 13.04
C VAL A 86 -5.40 2.63 14.50
N GLU A 87 -6.52 2.50 15.20
CA GLU A 87 -6.62 2.70 16.65
C GLU A 87 -7.43 1.55 17.24
N ASP A 88 -6.93 0.94 18.32
CA ASP A 88 -7.69 -0.05 19.09
C ASP A 88 -8.78 0.60 19.96
N GLN A 89 -9.69 -0.20 20.51
CA GLN A 89 -10.68 0.26 21.50
C GLN A 89 -10.27 -0.06 22.94
N GLY A 90 -8.97 -0.19 23.20
CA GLY A 90 -8.44 -0.39 24.53
C GLY A 90 -8.47 0.86 25.41
N VAL A 91 -8.12 0.68 26.68
CA VAL A 91 -8.00 1.78 27.65
C VAL A 91 -6.66 1.65 28.38
N PRO A 92 -5.68 2.54 28.13
CA PRO A 92 -5.69 3.60 27.10
C PRO A 92 -5.67 3.02 25.68
N PRO A 93 -6.18 3.78 24.67
CA PRO A 93 -6.14 3.33 23.30
C PRO A 93 -4.71 3.38 22.75
N LEU A 94 -4.35 2.41 21.90
CA LEU A 94 -3.09 2.41 21.16
C LEU A 94 -3.36 2.52 19.66
N SER A 95 -2.46 3.19 18.95
CA SER A 95 -2.63 3.50 17.53
C SER A 95 -1.35 3.29 16.74
N SER A 96 -1.49 2.94 15.46
CA SER A 96 -0.39 2.83 14.50
C SER A 96 -0.77 3.50 13.19
N SER A 97 0.23 4.03 12.48
CA SER A 97 0.01 4.76 11.23
C SER A 97 0.94 4.28 10.13
N LEU A 98 0.44 4.31 8.90
CA LEU A 98 1.14 3.94 7.68
C LEU A 98 1.00 5.06 6.66
N THR A 99 2.11 5.49 6.08
CA THR A 99 2.12 6.46 4.98
C THR A 99 2.10 5.74 3.64
N LEU A 100 1.17 6.13 2.76
CA LEU A 100 1.00 5.65 1.40
C LEU A 100 1.31 6.79 0.43
N LEU A 101 2.27 6.57 -0.46
CA LEU A 101 2.60 7.50 -1.55
C LEU A 101 2.09 6.89 -2.86
N VAL A 102 1.18 7.60 -3.52
CA VAL A 102 0.52 7.16 -4.76
C VAL A 102 0.87 8.16 -5.87
N PRO A 103 1.99 7.95 -6.59
CA PRO A 103 2.32 8.74 -7.76
C PRO A 103 1.33 8.46 -8.90
N ILE A 104 0.87 9.51 -9.57
CA ILE A 104 -0.01 9.42 -10.74
C ILE A 104 0.85 9.39 -12.00
N SER A 105 0.75 8.30 -12.76
CA SER A 105 1.40 8.20 -14.07
C SER A 105 0.52 8.77 -15.16
N ASP A 106 1.17 9.45 -16.11
CA ASP A 106 0.60 9.74 -17.41
C ASP A 106 0.23 8.43 -18.09
N ILE A 107 -0.82 8.46 -18.92
CA ILE A 107 -1.13 7.32 -19.77
C ILE A 107 -0.09 7.22 -20.88
N ASN A 108 0.99 6.50 -20.61
CA ASN A 108 1.86 6.03 -21.66
C ASN A 108 1.36 4.66 -22.13
N ASP A 109 0.46 4.70 -23.11
CA ASP A 109 -0.26 3.57 -23.74
C ASP A 109 0.66 2.61 -24.53
N ASN A 110 1.92 2.47 -24.12
CA ASN A 110 2.91 1.57 -24.73
C ASN A 110 3.28 0.47 -23.74
N ALA A 111 2.63 -0.67 -23.88
CA ALA A 111 3.11 -1.91 -23.29
C ALA A 111 4.52 -2.22 -23.83
N PRO A 112 5.55 -2.42 -22.99
CA PRO A 112 6.68 -3.20 -23.42
C PRO A 112 6.18 -4.64 -23.57
N ALA A 113 5.99 -5.09 -24.82
CA ALA A 113 5.84 -6.51 -25.10
C ALA A 113 7.05 -7.23 -24.51
N PHE A 114 6.85 -8.24 -23.66
CA PHE A 114 7.92 -9.11 -23.20
C PHE A 114 8.51 -9.86 -24.41
N PRO A 115 9.84 -9.85 -24.59
CA PRO A 115 10.53 -11.06 -24.98
C PRO A 115 11.33 -11.57 -23.78
N GLN A 116 10.79 -12.53 -23.03
CA GLN A 116 11.69 -13.51 -22.42
C GLN A 116 12.12 -14.50 -23.52
N PRO A 117 13.26 -15.23 -23.44
CA PRO A 117 14.09 -15.54 -22.25
C PRO A 117 15.63 -15.57 -22.56
N PRO A 118 16.52 -16.28 -21.81
CA PRO A 118 16.83 -16.30 -20.38
C PRO A 118 18.29 -15.83 -20.10
N SER A 119 18.61 -15.30 -18.91
CA SER A 119 19.90 -15.55 -18.21
C SER A 119 20.01 -14.70 -16.94
N TYR A 120 19.99 -15.35 -15.79
CA TYR A 120 20.67 -14.83 -14.61
C TYR A 120 22.02 -15.54 -14.53
N THR A 121 23.07 -14.89 -14.99
CA THR A 121 24.45 -15.32 -14.72
C THR A 121 24.77 -14.93 -13.28
N VAL A 122 24.91 -15.93 -12.40
CA VAL A 122 25.47 -15.74 -11.07
C VAL A 122 26.99 -15.63 -11.23
N PHE A 123 27.58 -14.49 -10.86
CA PHE A 123 29.03 -14.37 -10.69
C PHE A 123 29.42 -15.00 -9.36
N VAL A 124 30.07 -16.16 -9.41
CA VAL A 124 30.86 -16.66 -8.28
C VAL A 124 32.30 -16.19 -8.46
N VAL A 125 32.85 -15.69 -7.37
CA VAL A 125 34.12 -14.98 -7.19
C VAL A 125 35.33 -15.67 -7.84
N LYS A 126 36.23 -14.84 -8.38
CA LYS A 126 37.47 -15.19 -9.06
C LYS A 126 38.52 -15.70 -8.06
N GLU A 127 39.05 -16.91 -8.23
CA GLU A 127 40.29 -17.37 -7.59
C GLU A 127 41.23 -17.86 -8.71
N ASN A 128 42.11 -16.99 -9.22
CA ASN A 128 43.56 -16.91 -8.90
C ASN A 128 44.31 -18.20 -9.30
N ASN A 129 45.16 -18.25 -10.33
CA ASN A 129 46.50 -17.67 -10.34
C ASN A 129 47.17 -17.70 -11.73
N ASN A 130 48.12 -16.78 -11.87
CA ASN A 130 48.86 -16.27 -13.03
C ASN A 130 49.82 -17.27 -13.76
N PRO A 131 50.03 -17.19 -15.09
CA PRO A 131 51.14 -17.87 -15.79
C PRO A 131 52.43 -17.03 -15.73
N PRO A 132 53.63 -17.62 -15.85
CA PRO A 132 54.16 -17.96 -17.18
C PRO A 132 54.46 -19.45 -17.40
#